data_AF-A0A4V3GTH8-F1
#
_entry.id   AF-A0A4V3GTH8-F1
#
_cell.length_a   1.000
_cell.length_b   1.000
_cell.length_c   1.000
_cell.angle_alpha   90.00
_cell.angle_beta   90.00
_cell.angle_gamma   90.00
#
_symmetry.space_group_name_H-M   'P 1'
#
loop_
_entity.id
_entity.type
_entity.pdbx_description
1 polymer ?
#
loop_
_entity_poly.entity_id
_entity_poly.type
_entity_poly.pdbx_seq_one_letter_code
_entity_poly.pdbx_strand_id
1 'polypeptide(L)'
;MPFPLSPQSIDAIADIISGGGGHDTTPPIGIYRSGPKIEKFMRACNVAFTVNGSRVPSLVQCLINLNNGFEADQALPRIIEAAADPRDFIHEPERHIAVLDHLNRALRFDGFEVQQQGGRMRLVEAGKNVPVLAELAGLSEVIDFDTVSRDLDRALASSQTDPEDAVTAACSTVESVCRSILIELGLPLPAKKDVQGLYNAVKQPLGLSPDRSDIDPLIANDVRQILSGLGSGPIDLLEAARPA
;
A
#
# COMPACT_ATOMS: atom_id res chain seq x y z
N MET A 1 -6.63 -1.19 12.55
CA MET A 1 -7.56 -0.70 11.50
C MET A 1 -8.48 0.35 12.11
N PRO A 2 -8.34 1.64 11.75
CA PRO A 2 -9.17 2.70 12.33
C PRO A 2 -10.57 2.68 11.71
N PHE A 3 -11.49 1.94 12.34
CA PHE A 3 -12.91 2.21 12.20
C PHE A 3 -13.31 3.30 13.21
N PRO A 4 -14.35 4.11 12.93
CA PRO A 4 -15.31 4.00 11.82
C PRO A 4 -14.86 4.69 10.51
N LEU A 5 -15.42 4.23 9.38
CA LEU A 5 -15.30 4.88 8.07
C LEU A 5 -16.17 6.14 7.97
N SER A 6 -15.79 7.07 7.09
CA SER A 6 -16.57 8.27 6.78
C SER A 6 -17.86 7.96 6.01
N PRO A 7 -18.87 8.84 6.04
CA PRO A 7 -20.07 8.71 5.21
C PRO A 7 -19.76 8.55 3.72
N GLN A 8 -18.74 9.27 3.22
CA GLN A 8 -18.32 9.21 1.82
C GLN A 8 -17.83 7.80 1.42
N SER A 9 -17.07 7.14 2.30
CA SER A 9 -16.65 5.76 2.09
C SER A 9 -17.82 4.78 2.17
N ILE A 10 -18.76 5.00 3.09
CA ILE A 10 -19.98 4.18 3.18
C ILE A 10 -20.82 4.29 1.91
N ASP A 11 -21.00 5.50 1.38
CA ASP A 11 -21.74 5.73 0.15
C ASP A 11 -21.04 5.10 -1.06
N ALA A 12 -19.71 5.24 -1.17
CA ALA A 12 -18.92 4.58 -2.22
C ALA A 12 -19.07 3.05 -2.19
N ILE A 13 -19.04 2.45 -0.99
CA ILE A 13 -19.28 1.00 -0.82
C ILE A 13 -20.70 0.63 -1.27
N ALA A 14 -21.70 1.41 -0.87
CA ALA A 14 -23.09 1.18 -1.25
C ALA A 14 -23.31 1.28 -2.77
N ASP A 15 -22.65 2.24 -3.43
CA ASP A 15 -22.72 2.45 -4.87
C ASP A 15 -22.16 1.26 -5.64
N ILE A 16 -21.01 0.72 -5.22
CA ILE A 16 -20.41 -0.47 -5.86
C ILE A 16 -21.27 -1.73 -5.66
N ILE A 17 -21.82 -1.94 -4.47
CA ILE A 17 -22.65 -3.12 -4.18
C ILE A 17 -23.98 -3.03 -4.93
N SER A 18 -24.63 -1.87 -4.90
CA SER A 18 -25.96 -1.70 -5.47
C SER A 18 -25.96 -1.47 -6.98
N GLY A 19 -24.85 -0.97 -7.53
CA GLY A 19 -24.76 -0.42 -8.88
C GLY A 19 -25.68 0.79 -9.05
N GLY A 20 -25.78 1.64 -8.02
CA GLY A 20 -26.57 2.88 -8.03
C GLY A 20 -28.10 2.72 -7.94
N GLY A 21 -28.79 3.85 -8.04
CA GLY A 21 -30.25 3.94 -8.07
C GLY A 21 -30.82 3.45 -9.41
N GLY A 22 -31.90 2.66 -9.38
CA GLY A 22 -32.53 2.14 -10.61
C GLY A 22 -33.16 3.18 -11.54
N HIS A 23 -33.24 4.44 -11.11
CA HIS A 23 -33.74 5.59 -11.87
C HIS A 23 -32.66 6.65 -12.12
N ASP A 24 -31.41 6.37 -11.74
CA ASP A 24 -30.30 7.29 -11.94
C ASP A 24 -29.83 7.23 -13.40
N THR A 25 -29.64 8.40 -14.01
CA THR A 25 -29.15 8.53 -15.40
C THR A 25 -27.64 8.35 -15.50
N THR A 26 -26.94 8.30 -14.37
CA THR A 26 -25.50 8.13 -14.30
C THR A 26 -25.14 6.65 -14.54
N PRO A 27 -24.17 6.32 -15.42
CA PRO A 27 -23.76 4.94 -15.64
C PRO A 27 -23.32 4.29 -14.32
N PRO A 28 -23.86 3.11 -13.96
CA PRO A 28 -23.59 2.49 -12.68
C PRO A 28 -22.15 1.98 -12.64
N ILE A 29 -21.37 2.49 -11.69
CA ILE A 29 -19.95 2.12 -11.52
C ILE A 29 -19.85 0.64 -11.15
N GLY A 30 -20.56 0.22 -10.10
CA GLY A 30 -20.71 -1.17 -9.70
C GLY A 30 -21.72 -1.97 -10.52
N ILE A 31 -21.76 -3.29 -10.32
CA ILE A 31 -22.76 -4.17 -10.93
C ILE A 31 -24.12 -3.89 -10.29
N TYR A 32 -25.11 -3.59 -11.13
CA TYR A 32 -26.49 -3.41 -10.65
C TYR A 32 -27.03 -4.71 -10.01
N ARG A 33 -27.38 -4.64 -8.73
CA ARG A 33 -27.95 -5.78 -7.97
C ARG A 33 -29.35 -5.44 -7.49
N SER A 34 -30.39 -6.17 -7.92
CA SER A 34 -31.76 -6.03 -7.36
C SER A 34 -31.80 -6.23 -5.84
N GLY A 35 -32.87 -5.80 -5.17
CA GLY A 35 -32.99 -5.96 -3.70
C GLY A 35 -32.68 -7.39 -3.21
N PRO A 36 -33.32 -8.43 -3.78
CA PRO A 36 -33.00 -9.82 -3.43
C PRO A 36 -31.55 -10.24 -3.74
N LYS A 37 -30.92 -9.66 -4.78
CA LYS A 37 -29.50 -9.92 -5.08
C LYS A 37 -28.57 -9.27 -4.04
N ILE A 38 -28.91 -8.10 -3.52
CA ILE A 38 -28.15 -7.48 -2.41
C ILE A 38 -28.33 -8.30 -1.14
N GLU A 39 -29.53 -8.76 -0.81
CA GLU A 39 -29.74 -9.65 0.34
C GLU A 39 -28.91 -10.94 0.23
N LYS A 40 -28.84 -11.54 -0.96
CA LYS A 40 -27.98 -12.71 -1.21
C LYS A 40 -26.49 -12.36 -1.02
N PHE A 41 -26.05 -11.20 -1.53
CA PHE A 41 -24.67 -10.72 -1.39
C PHE A 41 -24.29 -10.50 0.08
N MET A 42 -25.12 -9.77 0.83
CA MET A 42 -24.88 -9.49 2.26
C MET A 42 -24.86 -10.79 3.07
N ARG A 43 -25.76 -11.74 2.76
CA ARG A 43 -25.76 -13.07 3.38
C ARG A 43 -24.47 -13.85 3.11
N ALA A 44 -23.92 -13.76 1.90
CA ALA A 44 -22.63 -14.37 1.58
C ALA A 44 -21.46 -13.74 2.36
N CYS A 45 -21.62 -12.50 2.81
CA CYS A 45 -20.70 -11.81 3.73
C CYS A 45 -21.01 -12.09 5.21
N ASN A 46 -21.91 -13.03 5.53
CA ASN A 46 -22.44 -13.30 6.87
C ASN A 46 -23.08 -12.08 7.56
N VAL A 47 -23.77 -11.24 6.79
CA VAL A 47 -24.55 -10.11 7.32
C VAL A 47 -26.03 -10.34 7.10
N ALA A 48 -26.80 -10.27 8.18
CA ALA A 48 -28.25 -10.28 8.13
C ALA A 48 -28.75 -8.95 7.57
N PHE A 49 -29.39 -8.99 6.40
CA PHE A 49 -29.88 -7.80 5.70
C PHE A 49 -31.18 -8.13 4.96
N THR A 50 -32.11 -7.18 4.99
CA THR A 50 -33.37 -7.23 4.24
C THR A 50 -33.67 -5.85 3.72
N VAL A 51 -34.09 -5.75 2.46
CA VAL A 51 -34.47 -4.47 1.88
C VAL A 51 -35.84 -4.06 2.39
N ASN A 52 -35.95 -2.86 2.96
CA ASN A 52 -37.21 -2.26 3.38
C ASN A 52 -37.44 -0.96 2.59
N GLY A 53 -38.35 -1.01 1.62
CA GLY A 53 -38.57 0.08 0.68
C GLY A 53 -37.43 0.19 -0.32
N SER A 54 -36.68 1.30 -0.29
CA SER A 54 -35.62 1.56 -1.26
C SER A 54 -34.34 0.80 -0.90
N ARG A 55 -33.81 0.10 -1.91
CA ARG A 55 -32.61 -0.75 -1.81
C ARG A 55 -31.36 0.01 -1.35
N VAL A 56 -31.05 1.13 -1.98
CA VAL A 56 -29.82 1.91 -1.69
C VAL A 56 -29.87 2.49 -0.26
N PRO A 57 -30.92 3.21 0.16
CA PRO A 57 -31.04 3.67 1.55
C PRO A 57 -31.00 2.54 2.59
N SER A 58 -31.65 1.40 2.31
CA SER A 58 -31.59 0.24 3.21
C SER A 58 -30.16 -0.25 3.38
N LEU A 59 -29.41 -0.37 2.28
CA LEU A 59 -28.02 -0.82 2.30
C LEU A 59 -27.12 0.18 3.03
N VAL A 60 -27.22 1.47 2.73
CA VAL A 60 -26.46 2.53 3.41
C VAL A 60 -26.70 2.48 4.92
N GLN A 61 -27.96 2.38 5.35
CA GLN A 61 -28.27 2.29 6.78
C GLN A 61 -27.68 1.03 7.42
N CYS A 62 -27.69 -0.10 6.72
CA CYS A 62 -27.05 -1.33 7.20
C CYS A 62 -25.54 -1.16 7.37
N LEU A 63 -24.86 -0.54 6.39
CA LEU A 63 -23.43 -0.27 6.45
C LEU A 63 -23.07 0.72 7.58
N ILE A 64 -23.87 1.77 7.78
CA ILE A 64 -23.71 2.71 8.92
C ILE A 64 -23.83 1.96 10.25
N ASN A 65 -24.82 1.08 10.39
CA ASN A 65 -25.01 0.31 11.62
C ASN A 65 -23.82 -0.64 11.89
N LEU A 66 -23.30 -1.29 10.84
CA LEU A 66 -22.09 -2.12 10.96
C LEU A 66 -20.86 -1.31 11.33
N ASN A 67 -20.69 -0.14 10.70
CA ASN A 67 -19.56 0.76 10.92
C ASN A 67 -19.49 1.30 12.35
N ASN A 68 -20.66 1.49 12.98
CA ASN A 68 -20.78 1.89 14.38
C ASN A 68 -20.86 0.70 15.35
N GLY A 69 -20.80 -0.54 14.83
CA GLY A 69 -20.91 -1.77 15.61
C GLY A 69 -19.56 -2.29 16.11
N PHE A 70 -19.60 -3.31 16.96
CA PHE A 70 -18.41 -3.92 17.57
C PHE A 70 -17.60 -4.83 16.63
N GLU A 71 -18.19 -5.24 15.49
CA GLU A 71 -17.55 -6.14 14.51
C GLU A 71 -17.25 -5.45 13.18
N ALA A 72 -17.17 -4.11 13.18
CA ALA A 72 -16.89 -3.30 11.99
C ALA A 72 -15.62 -3.78 11.26
N ASP A 73 -14.59 -4.12 12.03
CA ASP A 73 -13.28 -4.59 11.59
C ASP A 73 -13.27 -5.99 10.98
N GLN A 74 -14.35 -6.76 11.13
CA GLN A 74 -14.51 -8.07 10.51
C GLN A 74 -15.52 -8.03 9.36
N ALA A 75 -16.63 -7.31 9.55
CA ALA A 75 -17.72 -7.27 8.59
C ALA A 75 -17.39 -6.39 7.38
N LEU A 76 -16.88 -5.18 7.61
CA LEU A 76 -16.64 -4.22 6.52
C LEU A 76 -15.53 -4.67 5.57
N PRO A 77 -14.36 -5.16 6.01
CA PRO A 77 -13.35 -5.67 5.07
C PRO A 77 -13.90 -6.79 4.20
N ARG A 78 -14.65 -7.73 4.77
CA ARG A 78 -15.25 -8.84 4.01
C ARG A 78 -16.23 -8.34 2.94
N ILE A 79 -17.08 -7.38 3.29
CA ILE A 79 -18.04 -6.77 2.35
C ILE A 79 -17.29 -6.04 1.24
N ILE A 80 -16.31 -5.21 1.59
CA ILE A 80 -15.55 -4.37 0.67
C ILE A 80 -14.77 -5.25 -0.31
N GLU A 81 -14.07 -6.26 0.17
CA GLU A 81 -13.32 -7.21 -0.66
C GLU A 81 -14.23 -8.01 -1.59
N ALA A 82 -15.39 -8.46 -1.11
CA ALA A 82 -16.36 -9.19 -1.92
C ALA A 82 -17.00 -8.31 -3.00
N ALA A 83 -17.25 -7.04 -2.71
CA ALA A 83 -17.83 -6.09 -3.66
C ALA A 83 -16.90 -5.79 -4.84
N ALA A 84 -15.59 -5.92 -4.62
CA ALA A 84 -14.53 -5.68 -5.59
C ALA A 84 -13.94 -6.97 -6.19
N ASP A 85 -14.56 -8.13 -5.99
CA ASP A 85 -14.01 -9.41 -6.46
C ASP A 85 -13.85 -9.43 -7.99
N PRO A 86 -12.65 -9.65 -8.55
CA PRO A 86 -12.41 -9.63 -10.00
C PRO A 86 -13.24 -10.69 -10.76
N ARG A 87 -13.70 -11.76 -10.09
CA ARG A 87 -14.52 -12.81 -10.70
C ARG A 87 -15.89 -12.30 -11.12
N ASP A 88 -16.40 -11.25 -10.48
CA ASP A 88 -17.65 -10.60 -10.86
C ASP A 88 -17.51 -9.79 -12.17
N PHE A 89 -16.27 -9.50 -12.59
CA PHE A 89 -15.95 -8.62 -13.72
C PHE A 89 -15.12 -9.30 -14.83
N ILE A 90 -15.11 -10.63 -14.89
CA ILE A 90 -14.30 -11.41 -15.87
C ILE A 90 -14.54 -10.96 -17.31
N HIS A 91 -15.78 -10.56 -17.64
CA HIS A 91 -16.16 -10.14 -18.98
C HIS A 91 -16.08 -8.61 -19.19
N GLU A 92 -15.79 -7.84 -18.15
CA GLU A 92 -15.73 -6.37 -18.13
C GLU A 92 -14.55 -5.86 -17.27
N PRO A 93 -13.29 -6.17 -17.61
CA PRO A 93 -12.13 -5.84 -16.77
C PRO A 93 -11.93 -4.32 -16.59
N GLU A 94 -12.27 -3.50 -17.60
CA GLU A 94 -12.21 -2.04 -17.50
C GLU A 94 -13.16 -1.51 -16.41
N ARG A 95 -14.30 -2.19 -16.22
CA ARG A 95 -15.25 -1.84 -15.15
C ARG A 95 -14.70 -2.19 -13.78
N HIS A 96 -13.95 -3.29 -13.66
CA HIS A 96 -13.27 -3.63 -12.41
C HIS A 96 -12.29 -2.53 -11.99
N ILE A 97 -11.51 -2.00 -12.94
CA ILE A 97 -10.60 -0.87 -12.71
C ILE A 97 -11.40 0.35 -12.22
N ALA A 98 -12.50 0.71 -12.89
CA ALA A 98 -13.33 1.83 -12.49
C ALA A 98 -13.96 1.66 -11.08
N VAL A 99 -14.34 0.44 -10.72
CA VAL A 99 -14.85 0.09 -9.39
C VAL A 99 -13.78 0.32 -8.33
N LEU A 100 -12.55 -0.14 -8.55
CA LEU A 100 -11.44 0.05 -7.63
C LEU A 100 -11.07 1.52 -7.48
N ASP A 101 -11.00 2.26 -8.59
CA ASP A 101 -10.71 3.69 -8.58
C ASP A 101 -11.76 4.48 -7.80
N HIS A 102 -13.04 4.17 -8.01
CA HIS A 102 -14.13 4.83 -7.29
C HIS A 102 -14.07 4.56 -5.79
N LEU A 103 -13.88 3.29 -5.41
CA LEU A 103 -13.82 2.86 -4.02
C LEU A 103 -12.60 3.45 -3.29
N ASN A 104 -11.42 3.36 -3.90
CA ASN A 104 -10.17 3.86 -3.31
C ASN A 104 -10.11 5.39 -3.24
N ARG A 105 -10.82 6.09 -4.12
CA ARG A 105 -10.92 7.56 -4.05
C ARG A 105 -11.57 8.04 -2.74
N ALA A 106 -12.50 7.26 -2.18
CA ALA A 106 -13.10 7.55 -0.89
C ALA A 106 -12.27 6.96 0.27
N LEU A 107 -11.97 5.65 0.21
CA LEU A 107 -11.32 4.92 1.30
C LEU A 107 -9.95 5.49 1.69
N ARG A 108 -9.20 6.08 0.74
CA ARG A 108 -7.88 6.65 1.03
C ARG A 108 -7.92 7.77 2.06
N PHE A 109 -9.01 8.55 2.11
CA PHE A 109 -9.18 9.58 3.13
C PHE A 109 -9.46 9.01 4.52
N ASP A 110 -9.95 7.78 4.59
CA ASP A 110 -10.11 7.02 5.84
C ASP A 110 -8.89 6.14 6.16
N GLY A 111 -7.79 6.30 5.42
CA GLY A 111 -6.56 5.55 5.64
C GLY A 111 -6.61 4.10 5.15
N PHE A 112 -7.48 3.78 4.19
CA PHE A 112 -7.58 2.44 3.59
C PHE A 112 -7.52 2.46 2.06
N GLU A 113 -7.12 1.34 1.47
CA GLU A 113 -7.31 1.08 0.06
C GLU A 113 -7.49 -0.41 -0.20
N VAL A 114 -8.20 -0.75 -1.27
CA VAL A 114 -8.35 -2.12 -1.75
C VAL A 114 -7.27 -2.37 -2.78
N GLN A 115 -6.46 -3.39 -2.53
CA GLN A 115 -5.40 -3.86 -3.43
C GLN A 115 -5.63 -5.31 -3.82
N GLN A 116 -5.18 -5.68 -5.01
CA GLN A 116 -5.12 -7.08 -5.41
C GLN A 116 -3.85 -7.72 -4.85
N GLN A 117 -4.02 -8.76 -4.04
CA GLN A 117 -2.92 -9.58 -3.53
C GLN A 117 -3.07 -11.00 -4.09
N GLY A 118 -2.27 -11.32 -5.10
CA GLY A 118 -2.42 -12.53 -5.89
C GLY A 118 -3.76 -12.55 -6.63
N GLY A 119 -4.61 -13.54 -6.35
CA GLY A 119 -5.92 -13.71 -6.97
C GLY A 119 -7.11 -13.14 -6.18
N ARG A 120 -6.86 -12.38 -5.11
CA ARG A 120 -7.92 -11.88 -4.21
C ARG A 120 -7.76 -10.38 -3.95
N MET A 121 -8.89 -9.72 -3.72
CA MET A 121 -8.89 -8.35 -3.21
C MET A 121 -8.70 -8.34 -1.71
N ARG A 122 -7.95 -7.36 -1.22
CA ARG A 122 -7.66 -7.15 0.19
C ARG A 122 -7.80 -5.69 0.54
N LEU A 123 -8.52 -5.41 1.63
CA LEU A 123 -8.50 -4.09 2.24
C LEU A 123 -7.22 -3.95 3.07
N VAL A 124 -6.40 -2.97 2.74
CA VAL A 124 -5.14 -2.67 3.43
C VAL A 124 -5.15 -1.22 3.92
N GLU A 125 -4.28 -0.89 4.87
CA GLU A 125 -4.10 0.50 5.28
C GLU A 125 -3.38 1.27 4.16
N ALA A 126 -3.99 2.38 3.72
CA ALA A 126 -3.47 3.21 2.66
C ALA A 126 -2.10 3.77 3.03
N GLY A 127 -1.19 3.82 2.06
CA GLY A 127 0.13 4.38 2.25
C GLY A 127 1.13 3.47 3.00
N LYS A 128 0.74 2.30 3.50
CA LYS A 128 1.70 1.33 4.09
C LYS A 128 2.64 0.69 3.07
N ASN A 129 2.34 0.75 1.77
CA ASN A 129 3.11 0.06 0.72
C ASN A 129 3.57 0.92 -0.47
N VAL A 130 3.37 2.26 -0.52
CA VAL A 130 3.56 2.99 -1.80
C VAL A 130 4.30 4.35 -1.81
N PRO A 131 4.63 5.09 -0.72
CA PRO A 131 5.23 6.42 -0.93
C PRO A 131 6.73 6.43 -1.25
N VAL A 132 7.45 5.29 -1.21
CA VAL A 132 8.89 5.30 -1.58
C VAL A 132 9.08 5.19 -3.10
N LEU A 133 8.32 4.31 -3.77
CA LEU A 133 8.51 4.04 -5.19
C LEU A 133 8.02 5.17 -6.10
N ALA A 134 6.89 5.81 -5.78
CA ALA A 134 6.34 6.88 -6.62
C ALA A 134 7.17 8.17 -6.53
N GLU A 135 7.71 8.49 -5.35
CA GLU A 135 8.64 9.61 -5.17
C GLU A 135 9.99 9.33 -5.82
N LEU A 136 10.51 8.09 -5.73
CA LEU A 136 11.73 7.68 -6.43
C LEU A 136 11.55 7.63 -7.96
N ALA A 137 10.43 7.11 -8.47
CA ALA A 137 10.15 7.05 -9.90
C ALA A 137 9.96 8.43 -10.52
N GLY A 138 9.48 9.41 -9.74
CA GLY A 138 9.40 10.82 -10.16
C GLY A 138 10.75 11.52 -10.26
N LEU A 139 11.85 10.90 -9.83
CA LEU A 139 13.17 11.50 -9.73
C LEU A 139 14.14 11.21 -10.89
N SER A 140 13.79 10.60 -12.04
CA SER A 140 14.82 10.49 -13.10
C SER A 140 14.45 10.18 -14.57
N GLU A 141 15.23 10.81 -15.46
CA GLU A 141 15.61 10.33 -16.82
C GLU A 141 16.99 9.58 -16.83
N VAL A 142 17.64 9.36 -15.69
CA VAL A 142 19.09 9.00 -15.59
C VAL A 142 19.42 7.85 -14.61
N ILE A 143 18.55 7.50 -13.66
CA ILE A 143 18.77 6.41 -12.69
C ILE A 143 18.13 5.11 -13.22
N ASP A 144 18.86 3.99 -13.20
CA ASP A 144 18.33 2.64 -13.51
C ASP A 144 17.40 2.15 -12.39
N PHE A 145 16.20 2.73 -12.36
CA PHE A 145 15.15 2.39 -11.42
C PHE A 145 14.53 1.02 -11.69
N ASP A 146 14.74 0.41 -12.86
CA ASP A 146 14.19 -0.91 -13.17
C ASP A 146 14.82 -1.99 -12.30
N THR A 147 16.12 -1.89 -12.03
CA THR A 147 16.82 -2.81 -11.11
C THR A 147 16.45 -2.53 -9.65
N VAL A 148 16.41 -1.25 -9.25
CA VAL A 148 16.02 -0.83 -7.89
C VAL A 148 14.60 -1.25 -7.54
N SER A 149 13.65 -1.03 -8.46
CA SER A 149 12.23 -1.36 -8.28
C SER A 149 12.03 -2.87 -8.13
N ARG A 150 12.67 -3.68 -8.98
CA ARG A 150 12.61 -5.15 -8.89
C ARG A 150 13.16 -5.70 -7.59
N ASP A 151 14.31 -5.20 -7.14
CA ASP A 151 14.90 -5.65 -5.87
C ASP A 151 14.08 -5.19 -4.66
N LEU A 152 13.45 -4.01 -4.72
CA LEU A 152 12.57 -3.54 -3.66
C LEU A 152 11.26 -4.35 -3.59
N ASP A 153 10.64 -4.64 -4.75
CA ASP A 153 9.46 -5.50 -4.84
C ASP A 153 9.76 -6.92 -4.29
N ARG A 154 10.93 -7.46 -4.62
CA ARG A 154 11.40 -8.74 -4.08
C ARG A 154 11.58 -8.67 -2.56
N ALA A 155 12.20 -7.61 -2.03
CA ALA A 155 12.38 -7.42 -0.60
C ALA A 155 11.04 -7.39 0.15
N LEU A 156 10.06 -6.68 -0.40
CA LEU A 156 8.71 -6.59 0.18
C LEU A 156 7.98 -7.93 0.13
N ALA A 157 8.02 -8.62 -1.02
CA ALA A 157 7.37 -9.92 -1.21
C ALA A 157 7.92 -11.01 -0.28
N SER A 158 9.23 -11.01 -0.05
CA SER A 158 9.91 -12.01 0.80
C SER A 158 9.87 -11.67 2.30
N SER A 159 9.53 -10.43 2.69
CA SER A 159 9.61 -9.96 4.09
C SER A 159 8.89 -10.83 5.13
N GLN A 160 7.80 -11.49 4.75
CA GLN A 160 7.00 -12.34 5.66
C GLN A 160 7.29 -13.85 5.51
N THR A 161 7.90 -14.26 4.41
CA THR A 161 8.02 -15.68 4.01
C THR A 161 9.47 -16.16 4.00
N ASP A 162 10.40 -15.27 3.66
CA ASP A 162 11.84 -15.52 3.60
C ASP A 162 12.61 -14.25 4.00
N PRO A 163 12.81 -14.04 5.32
CA PRO A 163 13.50 -12.86 5.84
C PRO A 163 14.95 -12.73 5.34
N GLU A 164 15.63 -13.83 5.00
CA GLU A 164 17.00 -13.80 4.50
C GLU A 164 17.06 -13.28 3.06
N ASP A 165 16.14 -13.73 2.19
CA ASP A 165 15.99 -13.18 0.84
C ASP A 165 15.53 -11.71 0.89
N ALA A 166 14.65 -11.36 1.82
CA ALA A 166 14.19 -9.98 2.01
C ALA A 166 15.36 -9.02 2.34
N VAL A 167 16.24 -9.41 3.26
CA VAL A 167 17.44 -8.63 3.60
C VAL A 167 18.40 -8.55 2.42
N THR A 168 18.62 -9.67 1.71
CA THR A 168 19.50 -9.70 0.54
C THR A 168 19.00 -8.75 -0.56
N ALA A 169 17.69 -8.77 -0.82
CA ALA A 169 17.05 -7.90 -1.80
C ALA A 169 17.10 -6.42 -1.38
N ALA A 170 16.89 -6.12 -0.10
CA ALA A 170 17.05 -4.77 0.43
C ALA A 170 18.49 -4.25 0.27
N CYS A 171 19.50 -5.08 0.57
CA CYS A 171 20.91 -4.74 0.33
C CYS A 171 21.19 -4.47 -1.15
N SER A 172 20.72 -5.34 -2.06
CA SER A 172 20.88 -5.14 -3.51
C SER A 172 20.25 -3.84 -4.00
N THR A 173 19.11 -3.46 -3.42
CA THR A 173 18.44 -2.18 -3.69
C THR A 173 19.34 -1.00 -3.30
N VAL A 174 19.84 -0.99 -2.06
CA VAL A 174 20.72 0.08 -1.55
C VAL A 174 22.01 0.18 -2.36
N GLU A 175 22.62 -0.96 -2.70
CA GLU A 175 23.83 -1.01 -3.53
C GLU A 175 23.57 -0.42 -4.93
N SER A 176 22.43 -0.73 -5.52
CA SER A 176 22.06 -0.22 -6.84
C SER A 176 21.82 1.28 -6.83
N VAL A 177 21.14 1.81 -5.82
CA VAL A 177 20.96 3.26 -5.64
C VAL A 177 22.31 3.95 -5.44
N CYS A 178 23.17 3.45 -4.55
CA CYS A 178 24.47 4.07 -4.29
C CYS A 178 25.39 4.03 -5.53
N ARG A 179 25.36 2.95 -6.32
CA ARG A 179 26.09 2.87 -7.59
C ARG A 179 25.59 3.92 -8.58
N SER A 180 24.28 4.05 -8.74
CA SER A 180 23.69 5.04 -9.66
C SER A 180 24.09 6.47 -9.29
N ILE A 181 24.06 6.82 -7.99
CA ILE A 181 24.47 8.14 -7.50
C ILE A 181 25.95 8.43 -7.83
N LEU A 182 26.86 7.47 -7.59
CA LEU A 182 28.27 7.67 -7.90
C LEU A 182 28.50 7.86 -9.41
N ILE A 183 27.80 7.09 -10.24
CA ILE A 183 27.88 7.19 -11.70
C ILE A 183 27.39 8.56 -12.17
N GLU A 184 26.24 9.03 -11.66
CA GLU A 184 25.64 10.31 -12.02
C GLU A 184 26.50 11.51 -11.57
N LEU A 185 27.14 11.41 -10.41
CA LEU A 185 28.10 12.40 -9.92
C LEU A 185 29.48 12.32 -10.61
N GLY A 186 29.69 11.37 -11.54
CA GLY A 186 30.96 11.17 -12.22
C GLY A 186 32.09 10.68 -11.30
N LEU A 187 31.76 10.03 -10.20
CA LEU A 187 32.70 9.54 -9.20
C LEU A 187 33.05 8.06 -9.43
N PRO A 188 34.28 7.63 -9.09
CA PRO A 188 34.68 6.25 -9.25
C PRO A 188 33.95 5.35 -8.24
N LEU A 189 33.58 4.14 -8.69
CA LEU A 189 33.06 3.12 -7.79
C LEU A 189 34.16 2.63 -6.83
N PRO A 190 33.84 2.37 -5.56
CA PRO A 190 34.78 1.80 -4.61
C PRO A 190 35.22 0.38 -4.99
N ALA A 191 36.36 -0.06 -4.45
CA ALA A 191 36.90 -1.39 -4.69
C ALA A 191 35.97 -2.51 -4.17
N LYS A 192 35.35 -2.29 -3.01
CA LYS A 192 34.27 -3.13 -2.49
C LYS A 192 32.93 -2.49 -2.86
N LYS A 193 32.11 -3.24 -3.60
CA LYS A 193 30.78 -2.80 -4.05
C LYS A 193 29.66 -3.39 -3.20
N ASP A 194 29.97 -3.73 -1.95
CA ASP A 194 28.98 -4.07 -0.94
C ASP A 194 28.31 -2.79 -0.39
N VAL A 195 27.19 -2.95 0.32
CA VAL A 195 26.44 -1.85 0.95
C VAL A 195 27.39 -0.88 1.69
N GLN A 196 28.30 -1.41 2.51
CA GLN A 196 29.19 -0.60 3.32
C GLN A 196 30.20 0.20 2.48
N GLY A 197 30.81 -0.42 1.47
CA GLY A 197 31.76 0.24 0.57
C GLY A 197 31.09 1.33 -0.25
N LEU A 198 29.90 1.05 -0.78
CA LEU A 198 29.13 2.01 -1.58
C LEU A 198 28.59 3.16 -0.74
N TYR A 199 28.01 2.87 0.43
CA TYR A 199 27.53 3.91 1.36
C TYR A 199 28.65 4.88 1.76
N ASN A 200 29.83 4.35 2.08
CA ASN A 200 31.00 5.16 2.43
C ASN A 200 31.47 6.07 1.28
N ALA A 201 31.27 5.64 0.03
CA ALA A 201 31.62 6.43 -1.14
C ALA A 201 30.59 7.55 -1.42
N VAL A 202 29.29 7.31 -1.17
CA VAL A 202 28.23 8.32 -1.41
C VAL A 202 28.00 9.29 -0.26
N LYS A 203 28.34 8.93 0.98
CA LYS A 203 28.02 9.75 2.16
C LYS A 203 28.69 11.12 2.13
N GLN A 204 29.90 11.25 1.59
CA GLN A 204 30.60 12.53 1.50
C GLN A 204 29.97 13.43 0.41
N PRO A 205 29.82 12.98 -0.86
CA PRO A 205 29.19 13.78 -1.91
C PRO A 205 27.76 14.23 -1.59
N LEU A 206 26.98 13.41 -0.89
CA LEU A 206 25.59 13.72 -0.53
C LEU A 206 25.46 14.56 0.75
N GLY A 207 26.57 14.93 1.38
CA GLY A 207 26.51 15.64 2.67
C GLY A 207 25.90 14.80 3.79
N LEU A 208 26.04 13.47 3.75
CA LEU A 208 25.61 12.56 4.81
C LEU A 208 26.79 12.20 5.74
N SER A 209 27.88 12.97 5.72
CA SER A 209 29.00 12.74 6.61
C SER A 209 28.59 13.02 8.07
N PRO A 210 28.84 12.09 9.01
CA PRO A 210 28.57 12.29 10.44
C PRO A 210 29.37 13.46 11.04
N ASP A 211 30.46 13.85 10.37
CA ASP A 211 31.37 14.92 10.79
C ASP A 211 30.99 16.30 10.23
N ARG A 212 29.78 16.45 9.68
CA ARG A 212 29.26 17.74 9.22
C ARG A 212 29.13 18.73 10.38
N SER A 213 29.81 19.86 10.26
CA SER A 213 29.82 20.93 11.25
C SER A 213 28.67 21.93 11.09
N ASP A 214 27.85 21.78 10.05
CA ASP A 214 26.76 22.68 9.67
C ASP A 214 25.37 22.17 10.08
N ILE A 215 25.31 21.07 10.83
CA ILE A 215 24.07 20.49 11.38
C ILE A 215 23.92 20.94 12.84
N ASP A 216 22.68 21.24 13.25
CA ASP A 216 22.36 21.57 14.64
C ASP A 216 22.87 20.48 15.60
N PRO A 217 23.67 20.82 16.63
CA PRO A 217 24.22 19.87 17.59
C PRO A 217 23.17 18.98 18.27
N LEU A 218 21.93 19.47 18.40
CA LEU A 218 20.82 18.76 19.02
C LEU A 218 20.27 17.63 18.12
N ILE A 219 20.41 17.77 16.79
CA ILE A 219 19.93 16.81 15.78
C ILE A 219 21.08 15.93 15.28
N ALA A 220 22.33 16.42 15.37
CA ALA A 220 23.51 15.76 14.86
C ALA A 220 23.71 14.35 15.44
N ASN A 221 23.42 14.13 16.73
CA ASN A 221 23.57 12.81 17.33
C ASN A 221 22.56 11.79 16.79
N ASP A 222 21.29 12.17 16.62
CA ASP A 222 20.25 11.29 16.07
C ASP A 222 20.53 10.94 14.61
N VAL A 223 20.93 11.94 13.82
CA VAL A 223 21.35 11.74 12.43
C VAL A 223 22.58 10.84 12.35
N ARG A 224 23.60 11.06 13.19
CA ARG A 224 24.77 10.16 13.25
C ARG A 224 24.38 8.75 13.63
N GLN A 225 23.45 8.56 14.58
CA GLN A 225 23.02 7.25 15.04
C GLN A 225 22.27 6.48 13.93
N ILE A 226 21.34 7.14 13.23
CA ILE A 226 20.60 6.55 12.10
C ILE A 226 21.56 6.20 10.95
N LEU A 227 22.46 7.12 10.60
CA LEU A 227 23.42 6.92 9.50
C LEU A 227 24.51 5.89 9.84
N SER A 228 24.91 5.77 11.11
CA SER A 228 25.85 4.73 11.57
C SER A 228 25.22 3.34 11.50
N GLY A 229 23.92 3.23 11.78
CA GLY A 229 23.17 1.97 11.63
C GLY A 229 23.05 1.49 10.18
N LEU A 230 23.10 2.39 9.20
CA LEU A 230 23.14 2.03 7.77
C LEU A 230 24.53 1.52 7.33
N GLY A 231 25.58 1.80 8.10
CA GLY A 231 26.93 1.31 7.86
C GLY A 231 27.23 -0.07 8.46
N SER A 232 26.35 -0.60 9.32
CA SER A 232 26.43 -1.96 9.87
C SER A 232 26.11 -3.00 8.79
N GLY A 233 26.79 -4.15 8.85
CA GLY A 233 26.65 -5.17 7.82
C GLY A 233 25.28 -5.88 7.85
N PRO A 234 24.92 -6.64 6.80
CA PRO A 234 23.68 -7.41 6.74
C PRO A 234 23.49 -8.39 7.91
N ILE A 235 24.60 -8.90 8.45
CA ILE A 235 24.63 -9.84 9.59
C ILE A 235 24.14 -9.16 10.87
N ASP A 236 24.54 -7.91 11.12
CA ASP A 236 24.12 -7.16 12.32
C ASP A 236 22.63 -6.79 12.28
N LEU A 237 22.09 -6.55 11.07
CA LEU A 237 20.66 -6.30 10.86
C LEU A 237 19.81 -7.55 11.12
N LEU A 238 20.28 -8.72 10.69
CA LEU A 238 19.61 -10.01 10.96
C LEU A 238 19.63 -10.39 12.44
N GLU A 239 20.67 -9.99 13.18
CA GLU A 239 20.78 -10.24 14.62
C GLU A 239 19.90 -9.27 15.43
N ALA A 240 19.83 -7.99 15.03
CA ALA A 240 18.94 -6.98 15.63
C ALA A 240 17.45 -7.23 15.38
N ALA A 241 17.10 -7.94 14.30
CA ALA A 241 15.72 -8.26 13.94
C ALA A 241 15.18 -9.54 14.62
N ARG A 242 15.99 -10.29 15.37
CA ARG A 242 15.51 -11.45 16.13
C ARG A 242 14.76 -10.99 17.39
N PRO A 243 13.52 -11.43 17.62
CA PRO A 243 12.87 -11.19 18.91
C PRO A 243 13.63 -11.93 20.01
N ALA A 244 13.77 -11.27 21.17
CA ALA A 244 14.33 -11.84 22.40
C ALA A 244 13.48 -13.00 22.94
#